data_AF-A0A0C5DZ05-F1
#
_entry.id   AF-A0A0C5DZ05-F1
#
_cell.length_a   1.000
_cell.length_b   1.000
_cell.length_c   1.000
_cell.angle_alpha   90.00
_cell.angle_beta   90.00
_cell.angle_gamma   90.00
#
_symmetry.space_group_name_H-M   'P 1'
#
loop_
_entity.id
_entity.type
_entity.pdbx_description
1 polymer ?
#
loop_
_entity_poly.entity_id
_entity_poly.type
_entity_poly.pdbx_seq_one_letter_code
_entity_poly.pdbx_strand_id
1 'polypeptide(L)'
;MSEFNLGRRRVIQVAGAGLLLPGLAPAVIASPKDRPKMVDGVQSGDLLGDRAMVWSRTDRPARMVVEWDTRSRFGNPRRFVSQLADARTDFTARVELGGLPTDQAIFYRVYFEDARTGVRSKPWFGHLRSVPQARRDIRFVWSGDTVGQGFGINPDIGGMRIYEAMRRRLPDFFIHSGDTIYADGPVPAQLTTEGGRIWRNITTEAKSKVAETLDEYRGNYRYNLLDENVRRFNAEVPQIWQWDDHEVVNNWSPSKVLDERYTEKNIHTLVARARQAWLEYAPMRLQSADQGGRIYRKLSYGPLLDVFVLDMRSYRGGNDDNLGAAKPFLGREQLDWLKQGLKHSKAQWKVVAADMPIGLGVPDGEVSPGVPRWEAIANGDPGPAQGRELEIAELLAFLRKHKVRNHVWLTADVHYCAAHHYHPDRAAFQDFEPFWEFVAGPLNAGSFGPNALDKTFGPEVVFQKAPPTQNSSPFAGFQFFGEVQIEGQSGELTVILRDLDGVAVFERKLQPV
;
A
#
# COMPACT_ATOMS: atom_id res chain seq x y z
N MET A 1 14.99 -58.21 -1.84
CA MET A 1 14.29 -59.45 -2.21
C MET A 1 13.78 -60.10 -0.94
N SER A 2 12.48 -60.00 -0.70
CA SER A 2 11.64 -60.97 0.02
C SER A 2 10.31 -60.27 0.25
N GLU A 3 9.38 -60.50 -0.68
CA GLU A 3 7.97 -60.13 -0.54
C GLU A 3 7.34 -60.90 0.63
N PHE A 4 6.45 -60.25 1.37
CA PHE A 4 5.43 -60.95 2.14
C PHE A 4 4.11 -60.20 2.02
N ASN A 5 3.16 -60.80 1.31
CA ASN A 5 1.76 -60.46 1.40
C ASN A 5 0.96 -61.76 1.48
N LEU A 6 0.13 -61.90 2.52
CA LEU A 6 -1.33 -62.13 2.44
C LEU A 6 -1.87 -62.72 3.74
N GLY A 7 -2.66 -61.88 4.42
CA GLY A 7 -3.98 -62.19 5.00
C GLY A 7 -4.20 -63.43 5.87
N ARG A 8 -4.67 -63.20 7.11
CA ARG A 8 -6.10 -63.39 7.48
C ARG A 8 -6.33 -63.22 9.00
N ARG A 9 -7.23 -62.27 9.31
CA ARG A 9 -8.26 -62.23 10.37
C ARG A 9 -8.06 -63.09 11.63
N ARG A 10 -7.99 -62.41 12.78
CA ARG A 10 -8.83 -62.75 13.95
C ARG A 10 -9.40 -61.48 14.57
N VAL A 11 -10.72 -61.39 14.54
CA VAL A 11 -11.53 -60.45 15.32
C VAL A 11 -11.54 -60.96 16.75
N ILE A 12 -11.13 -60.13 17.70
CA ILE A 12 -11.42 -60.34 19.12
C ILE A 12 -12.41 -59.25 19.51
N GLN A 13 -13.66 -59.67 19.72
CA GLN A 13 -14.65 -58.90 20.46
C GLN A 13 -14.28 -58.98 21.95
N VAL A 14 -13.89 -57.86 22.54
CA VAL A 14 -13.90 -57.70 24.00
C VAL A 14 -15.04 -56.75 24.34
N ALA A 15 -16.12 -57.31 24.84
CA ALA A 15 -17.11 -56.58 25.62
C ALA A 15 -16.62 -56.59 27.08
N GLY A 16 -16.28 -55.41 27.61
CA GLY A 16 -15.88 -55.20 28.99
C GLY A 16 -16.38 -53.84 29.46
N ALA A 17 -17.26 -53.87 30.46
CA ALA A 17 -18.08 -52.76 30.93
C ALA A 17 -17.30 -51.69 31.72
N GLY A 18 -17.70 -50.42 31.52
CA GLY A 18 -17.97 -49.48 32.60
C GLY A 18 -16.80 -48.80 33.33
N LEU A 19 -16.27 -47.72 32.75
CA LEU A 19 -15.81 -46.55 33.52
C LEU A 19 -16.44 -45.32 32.86
N LEU A 20 -17.48 -44.77 33.51
CA LEU A 20 -18.11 -43.50 33.11
C LEU A 20 -17.17 -42.34 33.46
N LEU A 21 -16.26 -42.02 32.54
CA LEU A 21 -15.58 -40.73 32.54
C LEU A 21 -16.57 -39.65 32.07
N PRO A 22 -16.55 -38.44 32.66
CA PRO A 22 -17.42 -37.35 32.20
C PRO A 22 -17.12 -37.07 30.72
N GLY A 23 -18.18 -37.06 29.92
CA GLY A 23 -18.12 -37.01 28.47
C GLY A 23 -17.25 -35.87 27.93
N LEU A 24 -16.08 -36.23 27.39
CA LEU A 24 -15.53 -35.51 26.27
C LEU A 24 -16.52 -35.73 25.12
N ALA A 25 -17.35 -34.73 24.83
CA ALA A 25 -18.10 -34.70 23.59
C ALA A 25 -17.13 -35.04 22.45
N PRO A 26 -17.46 -35.98 21.56
CA PRO A 26 -16.57 -36.29 20.45
C PRO A 26 -16.32 -34.99 19.71
N ALA A 27 -15.05 -34.57 19.62
CA ALA A 27 -14.67 -33.45 18.78
C ALA A 27 -15.08 -33.85 17.37
N VAL A 28 -16.23 -33.36 16.90
CA VAL A 28 -16.64 -33.50 15.52
C VAL A 28 -15.60 -32.71 14.74
N ILE A 29 -14.58 -33.40 14.25
CA ILE A 29 -13.60 -32.83 13.33
C ILE A 29 -14.39 -32.58 12.05
N ALA A 30 -14.90 -31.34 11.91
CA ALA A 30 -15.58 -30.92 10.70
C ALA A 30 -14.70 -31.25 9.50
N SER A 31 -15.32 -31.82 8.47
CA SER A 31 -14.64 -32.16 7.22
C SER A 31 -13.90 -30.92 6.70
N PRO A 32 -12.71 -31.07 6.10
CA PRO A 32 -12.00 -29.94 5.49
C PRO A 32 -12.85 -29.11 4.50
N LYS A 33 -13.91 -29.72 3.92
CA LYS A 33 -14.85 -29.03 3.02
C LYS A 33 -15.85 -28.12 3.76
N ASP A 34 -16.16 -28.43 5.01
CA ASP A 34 -17.16 -27.73 5.82
C ASP A 34 -16.58 -26.50 6.52
N ARG A 35 -15.25 -26.36 6.54
CA ARG A 35 -14.55 -25.23 7.16
C ARG A 35 -14.54 -24.02 6.23
N PRO A 36 -14.75 -22.80 6.75
CA PRO A 36 -14.40 -21.59 6.02
C PRO A 36 -12.93 -21.62 5.60
N LYS A 37 -12.62 -21.04 4.44
CA LYS A 37 -11.25 -20.89 3.93
C LYS A 37 -10.81 -19.44 4.07
N MET A 38 -9.51 -19.25 4.34
CA MET A 38 -8.84 -17.96 4.30
C MET A 38 -7.97 -17.93 3.05
N VAL A 39 -8.55 -17.49 1.94
CA VAL A 39 -7.92 -17.61 0.61
C VAL A 39 -6.84 -16.55 0.37
N ASP A 40 -7.01 -15.38 0.99
CA ASP A 40 -6.20 -14.18 0.71
C ASP A 40 -5.19 -13.84 1.82
N GLY A 41 -5.02 -14.74 2.80
CA GLY A 41 -4.12 -14.52 3.93
C GLY A 41 -4.63 -13.48 4.93
N VAL A 42 -3.70 -12.82 5.61
CA VAL A 42 -3.99 -11.77 6.60
C VAL A 42 -3.15 -10.54 6.30
N GLN A 43 -3.65 -9.40 6.72
CA GLN A 43 -2.94 -8.13 6.66
C GLN A 43 -3.07 -7.43 8.01
N SER A 44 -2.08 -6.64 8.38
CA SER A 44 -2.19 -5.68 9.48
C SER A 44 -1.86 -4.28 9.01
N GLY A 45 -2.32 -3.25 9.71
CA GLY A 45 -2.06 -1.87 9.29
C GLY A 45 -2.53 -0.82 10.29
N ASP A 46 -2.29 0.44 9.94
CA ASP A 46 -2.80 1.61 10.69
C ASP A 46 -2.49 1.55 12.20
N LEU A 47 -1.23 1.22 12.55
CA LEU A 47 -0.82 1.19 13.94
C LEU A 47 -0.92 2.60 14.55
N LEU A 48 -1.58 2.69 15.70
CA LEU A 48 -1.81 3.96 16.37
C LEU A 48 -1.86 3.75 17.89
N GLY A 49 -0.79 4.17 18.57
CA GLY A 49 -0.67 4.00 20.02
C GLY A 49 -0.72 2.51 20.41
N ASP A 50 -1.73 2.15 21.18
CA ASP A 50 -1.97 0.77 21.66
C ASP A 50 -2.91 -0.04 20.73
N ARG A 51 -3.12 0.42 19.49
CA ARG A 51 -4.07 -0.19 18.54
C ARG A 51 -3.44 -0.54 17.20
N ALA A 52 -3.98 -1.57 16.55
CA ALA A 52 -3.61 -1.98 15.20
C ALA A 52 -4.83 -2.58 14.49
N MET A 53 -4.95 -2.36 13.19
CA MET A 53 -5.95 -3.02 12.36
C MET A 53 -5.45 -4.39 11.93
N VAL A 54 -6.33 -5.37 11.93
CA VAL A 54 -6.13 -6.68 11.31
C VAL A 54 -7.25 -6.92 10.31
N TRP A 55 -6.90 -7.42 9.13
CA TRP A 55 -7.79 -7.70 8.02
C TRP A 55 -7.60 -9.13 7.52
N SER A 56 -8.69 -9.75 7.08
CA SER A 56 -8.65 -10.99 6.30
C SER A 56 -9.94 -11.16 5.49
N ARG A 57 -9.97 -12.15 4.59
CA ARG A 57 -11.13 -12.50 3.77
C ARG A 57 -11.43 -14.00 3.86
N THR A 58 -12.70 -14.34 3.82
CA THR A 58 -13.17 -15.72 3.83
C THR A 58 -13.96 -16.08 2.57
N ASP A 59 -14.29 -17.37 2.38
CA ASP A 59 -15.01 -17.87 1.21
C ASP A 59 -16.54 -17.96 1.41
N ARG A 60 -17.05 -17.65 2.62
CA ARG A 60 -18.46 -17.80 2.99
C ARG A 60 -18.83 -16.93 4.19
N PRO A 61 -20.13 -16.76 4.52
CA PRO A 61 -20.52 -15.97 5.69
C PRO A 61 -19.89 -16.51 6.99
N ALA A 62 -19.04 -15.71 7.63
CA ALA A 62 -18.33 -16.09 8.85
C ALA A 62 -17.88 -14.85 9.64
N ARG A 63 -17.52 -15.04 10.91
CA ARG A 63 -16.89 -13.98 11.72
C ARG A 63 -15.40 -14.24 11.82
N MET A 64 -14.59 -13.21 11.57
CA MET A 64 -13.16 -13.27 11.79
C MET A 64 -12.90 -13.19 13.30
N VAL A 65 -12.09 -14.10 13.80
CA VAL A 65 -11.55 -14.09 15.16
C VAL A 65 -10.06 -13.81 15.07
N VAL A 66 -9.61 -12.82 15.83
CA VAL A 66 -8.19 -12.49 15.97
C VAL A 66 -7.79 -12.72 17.41
N GLU A 67 -6.75 -13.52 17.61
CA GLU A 67 -6.13 -13.75 18.90
C GLU A 67 -4.69 -13.27 18.86
N TRP A 68 -4.27 -12.45 19.81
CA TRP A 68 -2.90 -11.95 19.88
C TRP A 68 -2.25 -12.15 21.26
N ASP A 69 -0.94 -12.34 21.27
CA ASP A 69 -0.09 -12.44 22.46
C ASP A 69 1.30 -11.83 22.15
N THR A 70 2.02 -11.46 23.19
CA THR A 70 3.43 -11.02 23.12
C THR A 70 4.42 -12.17 22.92
N ARG A 71 3.92 -13.41 22.93
CA ARG A 71 4.69 -14.65 22.75
C ARG A 71 3.97 -15.55 21.75
N SER A 72 4.72 -16.11 20.81
CA SER A 72 4.22 -16.99 19.74
C SER A 72 3.52 -18.27 20.20
N ARG A 73 3.65 -18.65 21.49
CA ARG A 73 2.95 -19.80 22.09
C ARG A 73 1.47 -19.55 22.41
N PHE A 74 1.00 -18.29 22.38
CA PHE A 74 -0.37 -17.90 22.72
C PHE A 74 -0.84 -18.49 24.07
N GLY A 75 -0.09 -18.23 25.13
CA GLY A 75 -0.37 -18.79 26.45
C GLY A 75 -1.50 -18.05 27.18
N ASN A 76 -1.68 -16.76 26.89
CA ASN A 76 -2.81 -15.97 27.38
C ASN A 76 -3.25 -14.99 26.28
N PRO A 77 -3.83 -15.49 25.18
CA PRO A 77 -4.16 -14.65 24.04
C PRO A 77 -5.33 -13.72 24.37
N ARG A 78 -5.24 -12.49 23.91
CA ARG A 78 -6.37 -11.57 23.88
C ARG A 78 -7.16 -11.79 22.60
N ARG A 79 -8.48 -11.95 22.74
CA ARG A 79 -9.37 -12.34 21.64
C ARG A 79 -10.29 -11.20 21.24
N PHE A 80 -10.40 -10.98 19.92
CA PHE A 80 -11.28 -10.01 19.28
C PHE A 80 -12.06 -10.69 18.16
N VAL A 81 -13.28 -10.20 17.88
CA VAL A 81 -14.17 -10.77 16.86
C VAL A 81 -14.71 -9.65 15.98
N SER A 82 -14.72 -9.87 14.67
CA SER A 82 -15.27 -8.92 13.71
C SER A 82 -16.80 -8.91 13.68
N GLN A 83 -17.34 -7.92 12.99
CA GLN A 83 -18.69 -8.03 12.42
C GLN A 83 -18.76 -9.20 11.43
N LEU A 84 -19.97 -9.59 11.03
CA LEU A 84 -20.16 -10.65 10.04
C LEU A 84 -19.52 -10.24 8.70
N ALA A 85 -18.60 -11.07 8.19
CA ALA A 85 -18.17 -11.00 6.80
C ALA A 85 -19.20 -11.73 5.94
N ASP A 86 -19.73 -11.06 4.93
CA ASP A 86 -20.69 -11.62 3.98
C ASP A 86 -20.51 -11.02 2.59
N ALA A 87 -21.37 -11.40 1.64
CA ALA A 87 -21.26 -10.99 0.24
C ALA A 87 -21.29 -9.46 0.03
N ARG A 88 -21.84 -8.68 0.97
CA ARG A 88 -21.92 -7.22 0.85
C ARG A 88 -20.54 -6.56 0.89
N THR A 89 -19.58 -7.15 1.61
CA THR A 89 -18.20 -6.66 1.73
C THR A 89 -17.20 -7.55 0.99
N ASP A 90 -17.67 -8.40 0.08
CA ASP A 90 -16.89 -9.49 -0.53
C ASP A 90 -16.20 -10.35 0.54
N PHE A 91 -16.93 -10.67 1.60
CA PHE A 91 -16.47 -11.52 2.69
C PHE A 91 -15.17 -11.03 3.36
N THR A 92 -14.84 -9.75 3.21
CA THR A 92 -13.74 -9.10 3.93
C THR A 92 -14.19 -8.79 5.35
N ALA A 93 -13.25 -8.92 6.29
CA ALA A 93 -13.44 -8.58 7.70
C ALA A 93 -12.26 -7.75 8.20
N ARG A 94 -12.57 -6.81 9.10
CA ARG A 94 -11.58 -6.05 9.85
C ARG A 94 -11.88 -6.07 11.34
N VAL A 95 -10.83 -6.02 12.13
CA VAL A 95 -10.88 -5.87 13.59
C VAL A 95 -9.81 -4.87 13.99
N GLU A 96 -10.18 -3.93 14.86
CA GLU A 96 -9.22 -3.11 15.58
C GLU A 96 -8.81 -3.83 16.87
N LEU A 97 -7.54 -4.17 16.99
CA LEU A 97 -6.95 -4.62 18.24
C LEU A 97 -6.74 -3.42 19.16
N GLY A 98 -6.90 -3.62 20.46
CA GLY A 98 -6.60 -2.61 21.48
C GLY A 98 -5.83 -3.17 22.67
N GLY A 99 -5.25 -2.29 23.48
CA GLY A 99 -4.45 -2.66 24.64
C GLY A 99 -3.10 -3.31 24.28
N LEU A 100 -2.55 -2.99 23.12
CA LEU A 100 -1.20 -3.42 22.74
C LEU A 100 -0.17 -2.75 23.66
N PRO A 101 0.75 -3.50 24.30
CA PRO A 101 1.87 -2.90 25.03
C PRO A 101 2.74 -2.08 24.07
N THR A 102 3.41 -1.05 24.55
CA THR A 102 4.29 -0.22 23.70
C THR A 102 5.57 -0.98 23.30
N ASP A 103 6.06 -0.71 22.09
CA ASP A 103 7.31 -1.22 21.52
C ASP A 103 7.55 -2.72 21.72
N GLN A 104 6.54 -3.53 21.44
CA GLN A 104 6.54 -4.96 21.72
C GLN A 104 6.27 -5.75 20.45
N ALA A 105 6.96 -6.89 20.30
CA ALA A 105 6.61 -7.89 19.31
C ALA A 105 5.24 -8.50 19.66
N ILE A 106 4.30 -8.43 18.71
CA ILE A 106 2.94 -8.93 18.82
C ILE A 106 2.78 -10.05 17.79
N PHE A 107 2.46 -11.25 18.27
CA PHE A 107 2.10 -12.38 17.44
C PHE A 107 0.58 -12.48 17.42
N TYR A 108 0.00 -12.61 16.23
CA TYR A 108 -1.44 -12.78 16.08
C TYR A 108 -1.76 -14.00 15.23
N ARG A 109 -2.90 -14.63 15.52
CA ARG A 109 -3.50 -15.66 14.68
C ARG A 109 -4.92 -15.26 14.35
N VAL A 110 -5.30 -15.52 13.11
CA VAL A 110 -6.62 -15.20 12.57
C VAL A 110 -7.27 -16.48 12.09
N TYR A 111 -8.53 -16.67 12.41
CA TYR A 111 -9.35 -17.75 11.85
C TYR A 111 -10.80 -17.27 11.73
N PHE A 112 -11.58 -17.92 10.86
CA PHE A 112 -13.00 -17.63 10.70
C PHE A 112 -13.85 -18.69 11.39
N GLU A 113 -14.91 -18.25 12.07
CA GLU A 113 -15.98 -19.09 12.61
C GLU A 113 -17.21 -18.96 11.68
N ASP A 114 -17.59 -20.07 11.04
CA ASP A 114 -18.75 -20.13 10.13
C ASP A 114 -20.02 -19.62 10.82
N ALA A 115 -20.76 -18.73 10.15
CA ALA A 115 -21.88 -18.04 10.77
C ALA A 115 -23.07 -18.97 11.11
N ARG A 116 -23.17 -20.14 10.48
CA ARG A 116 -24.27 -21.10 10.70
C ARG A 116 -23.88 -22.23 11.65
N THR A 117 -22.68 -22.78 11.46
CA THR A 117 -22.24 -24.02 12.12
C THR A 117 -21.26 -23.79 13.25
N GLY A 118 -20.62 -22.61 13.32
CA GLY A 118 -19.53 -22.32 14.27
C GLY A 118 -18.22 -23.04 13.96
N VAL A 119 -18.15 -23.80 12.85
CA VAL A 119 -16.94 -24.51 12.44
C VAL A 119 -15.82 -23.52 12.12
N ARG A 120 -14.60 -23.84 12.59
CA ARG A 120 -13.42 -22.99 12.45
C ARG A 120 -12.58 -23.33 11.22
N SER A 121 -12.12 -22.29 10.52
CA SER A 121 -11.06 -22.40 9.51
C SER A 121 -9.73 -22.88 10.12
N LYS A 122 -8.77 -23.24 9.27
CA LYS A 122 -7.37 -23.28 9.70
C LYS A 122 -6.93 -21.85 10.03
N PRO A 123 -6.10 -21.64 11.08
CA PRO A 123 -5.61 -20.32 11.39
C PRO A 123 -4.52 -19.91 10.40
N TRP A 124 -4.45 -18.60 10.15
CA TRP A 124 -3.30 -17.93 9.57
C TRP A 124 -2.56 -17.16 10.66
N PHE A 125 -1.24 -17.05 10.57
CA PHE A 125 -0.40 -16.38 11.56
C PHE A 125 0.22 -15.12 10.98
N GLY A 126 0.40 -14.13 11.84
CA GLY A 126 1.13 -12.92 11.50
C GLY A 126 1.84 -12.32 12.69
N HIS A 127 2.61 -11.28 12.42
CA HIS A 127 3.44 -10.59 13.37
C HIS A 127 3.40 -9.09 13.10
N LEU A 128 3.49 -8.28 14.15
CA LEU A 128 3.73 -6.84 14.06
C LEU A 128 4.50 -6.36 15.28
N ARG A 129 5.10 -5.17 15.20
CA ARG A 129 5.63 -4.45 16.36
C ARG A 129 4.74 -3.28 16.69
N SER A 130 4.27 -3.20 17.93
CA SER A 130 3.45 -2.08 18.39
C SER A 130 4.25 -0.77 18.46
N VAL A 131 3.52 0.35 18.41
CA VAL A 131 4.12 1.70 18.33
C VAL A 131 4.97 2.00 19.58
N PRO A 132 6.19 2.56 19.42
CA PRO A 132 7.01 2.97 20.55
C PRO A 132 6.50 4.28 21.18
N GLN A 133 6.67 4.41 22.49
CA GLN A 133 6.44 5.68 23.22
C GLN A 133 7.76 6.42 23.54
N ALA A 134 8.88 5.72 23.52
CA ALA A 134 10.22 6.27 23.71
C ALA A 134 11.00 6.29 22.39
N ARG A 135 12.14 6.99 22.38
CA ARG A 135 13.07 6.94 21.26
C ARG A 135 13.64 5.52 21.10
N ARG A 136 13.68 5.04 19.85
CA ARG A 136 14.30 3.78 19.43
C ARG A 136 14.54 3.82 17.92
N ASP A 137 15.36 2.91 17.41
CA ASP A 137 15.64 2.85 15.97
C ASP A 137 14.37 2.51 15.19
N ILE A 138 13.99 3.32 14.21
CA ILE A 138 12.83 3.06 13.34
C ILE A 138 13.32 2.64 11.97
N ARG A 139 12.71 1.60 11.38
CA ARG A 139 12.92 1.22 9.98
C ARG A 139 11.58 1.05 9.30
N PHE A 140 11.36 1.68 8.16
CA PHE A 140 10.18 1.40 7.34
C PHE A 140 10.54 1.42 5.85
N VAL A 141 9.67 0.87 5.02
CA VAL A 141 9.83 0.87 3.55
C VAL A 141 8.65 1.57 2.88
N TRP A 142 8.83 2.07 1.66
CA TRP A 142 7.75 2.66 0.86
C TRP A 142 7.93 2.38 -0.63
N SER A 143 6.82 2.28 -1.36
CA SER A 143 6.77 2.22 -2.83
C SER A 143 5.30 2.22 -3.33
N GLY A 144 5.08 2.13 -4.64
CA GLY A 144 3.79 1.98 -5.31
C GLY A 144 3.88 1.05 -6.53
N ASP A 145 2.83 1.03 -7.36
CA ASP A 145 2.91 0.48 -8.73
C ASP A 145 3.12 -1.06 -8.80
N THR A 146 2.13 -1.81 -8.32
CA THR A 146 2.26 -3.26 -8.11
C THR A 146 2.05 -4.11 -9.38
N VAL A 147 0.89 -4.06 -10.04
CA VAL A 147 0.57 -4.96 -11.18
C VAL A 147 0.01 -4.17 -12.34
N GLY A 148 0.89 -3.56 -13.14
CA GLY A 148 0.52 -2.66 -14.23
C GLY A 148 1.13 -3.03 -15.58
N GLN A 149 0.60 -2.42 -16.65
CA GLN A 149 1.13 -2.50 -18.02
C GLN A 149 1.39 -3.92 -18.56
N GLY A 150 0.56 -4.87 -18.10
CA GLY A 150 0.61 -6.28 -18.49
C GLY A 150 1.54 -7.15 -17.64
N PHE A 151 2.30 -6.58 -16.70
CA PHE A 151 3.19 -7.31 -15.81
C PHE A 151 2.49 -7.64 -14.48
N GLY A 152 1.97 -8.87 -14.39
CA GLY A 152 1.36 -9.44 -13.20
C GLY A 152 2.26 -10.43 -12.47
N ILE A 153 1.66 -11.45 -11.86
CA ILE A 153 2.37 -12.47 -11.08
C ILE A 153 3.02 -13.46 -12.04
N ASN A 154 4.36 -13.50 -12.03
CA ASN A 154 5.12 -14.46 -12.84
C ASN A 154 5.67 -15.62 -11.99
N PRO A 155 5.07 -16.83 -12.07
CA PRO A 155 5.52 -17.97 -11.28
C PRO A 155 6.90 -18.49 -11.70
N ASP A 156 7.34 -18.24 -12.94
CA ASP A 156 8.64 -18.71 -13.45
C ASP A 156 9.82 -18.08 -12.69
N ILE A 157 9.60 -16.93 -12.05
CA ILE A 157 10.57 -16.25 -11.19
C ILE A 157 10.17 -16.23 -9.71
N GLY A 158 9.20 -17.06 -9.31
CA GLY A 158 8.74 -17.11 -7.92
C GLY A 158 7.79 -15.97 -7.52
N GLY A 159 7.09 -15.35 -8.48
CA GLY A 159 6.09 -14.31 -8.24
C GLY A 159 6.68 -12.90 -8.11
N MET A 160 5.98 -12.04 -7.37
CA MET A 160 6.38 -10.65 -7.12
C MET A 160 7.47 -10.56 -6.04
N ARG A 161 8.70 -10.95 -6.40
CA ARG A 161 9.84 -11.10 -5.47
C ARG A 161 10.21 -9.85 -4.68
N ILE A 162 9.88 -8.64 -5.16
CA ILE A 162 10.21 -7.39 -4.47
C ILE A 162 9.61 -7.35 -3.05
N TYR A 163 8.43 -7.93 -2.86
CA TYR A 163 7.77 -8.01 -1.56
C TYR A 163 8.57 -8.85 -0.56
N GLU A 164 9.26 -9.90 -1.03
CA GLU A 164 10.17 -10.69 -0.18
C GLU A 164 11.45 -9.90 0.12
N ALA A 165 11.99 -9.14 -0.85
CA ALA A 165 13.13 -8.26 -0.61
C ALA A 165 12.82 -7.21 0.46
N MET A 166 11.65 -6.57 0.39
CA MET A 166 11.15 -5.63 1.41
C MET A 166 10.94 -6.33 2.76
N ARG A 167 10.29 -7.51 2.81
CA ARG A 167 10.04 -8.27 4.04
C ARG A 167 11.33 -8.55 4.81
N ARG A 168 12.39 -8.95 4.09
CA ARG A 168 13.70 -9.27 4.66
C ARG A 168 14.43 -8.07 5.26
N ARG A 169 13.97 -6.84 5.01
CA ARG A 169 14.49 -5.64 5.68
C ARG A 169 14.01 -5.53 7.13
N LEU A 170 13.02 -6.35 7.51
CA LEU A 170 12.34 -6.32 8.81
C LEU A 170 11.82 -4.91 9.16
N PRO A 171 11.04 -4.28 8.26
CA PRO A 171 10.50 -2.95 8.53
C PRO A 171 9.40 -3.00 9.60
N ASP A 172 9.28 -1.93 10.36
CA ASP A 172 8.21 -1.67 11.31
C ASP A 172 6.84 -1.54 10.61
N PHE A 173 6.83 -0.99 9.40
CA PHE A 173 5.67 -0.86 8.53
C PHE A 173 6.09 -0.56 7.08
N PHE A 174 5.11 -0.61 6.18
CA PHE A 174 5.24 -0.24 4.78
C PHE A 174 4.21 0.83 4.39
N ILE A 175 4.65 1.83 3.63
CA ILE A 175 3.77 2.82 3.01
C ILE A 175 3.53 2.39 1.56
N HIS A 176 2.29 2.06 1.22
CA HIS A 176 1.87 1.78 -0.16
C HIS A 176 1.32 3.09 -0.75
N SER A 177 2.09 3.73 -1.63
CA SER A 177 1.80 5.06 -2.15
C SER A 177 0.67 5.12 -3.16
N GLY A 178 0.18 3.98 -3.66
CA GLY A 178 -0.93 3.90 -4.61
C GLY A 178 -0.65 2.86 -5.66
N ASP A 179 -1.51 2.75 -6.67
CA ASP A 179 -1.33 1.83 -7.78
C ASP A 179 -1.19 0.37 -7.33
N THR A 180 -2.01 0.02 -6.36
CA THR A 180 -2.08 -1.32 -5.80
C THR A 180 -2.53 -2.28 -6.88
N ILE A 181 -3.51 -1.90 -7.71
CA ILE A 181 -4.22 -2.87 -8.53
C ILE A 181 -4.18 -2.69 -10.03
N TYR A 182 -4.05 -1.49 -10.62
CA TYR A 182 -4.30 -1.27 -12.06
C TYR A 182 -5.58 -1.94 -12.53
N ALA A 183 -6.70 -1.41 -12.04
CA ALA A 183 -8.04 -1.87 -12.41
C ALA A 183 -8.32 -1.73 -13.92
N ASP A 184 -7.55 -0.89 -14.59
CA ASP A 184 -7.62 -0.53 -16.00
C ASP A 184 -6.48 -1.11 -16.85
N GLY A 185 -5.60 -1.92 -16.25
CA GLY A 185 -4.47 -2.59 -16.91
C GLY A 185 -4.70 -4.09 -17.04
N PRO A 186 -5.20 -4.58 -18.19
CA PRO A 186 -5.31 -6.01 -18.44
C PRO A 186 -3.95 -6.72 -18.36
N VAL A 187 -3.95 -7.94 -17.83
CA VAL A 187 -2.75 -8.78 -17.69
C VAL A 187 -2.91 -9.98 -18.64
N PRO A 188 -2.29 -9.94 -19.83
CA PRO A 188 -2.35 -11.06 -20.76
C PRO A 188 -1.54 -12.24 -20.23
N ALA A 189 -1.87 -13.46 -20.68
CA ALA A 189 -1.18 -14.67 -20.20
C ALA A 189 0.33 -14.66 -20.47
N GLN A 190 0.76 -14.02 -21.56
CA GLN A 190 2.16 -13.91 -21.95
C GLN A 190 2.46 -12.57 -22.61
N LEU A 191 3.68 -12.06 -22.40
CA LEU A 191 4.24 -10.93 -23.11
C LEU A 191 5.65 -11.27 -23.60
N THR A 192 6.02 -10.80 -24.79
CA THR A 192 7.41 -10.78 -25.23
C THR A 192 8.06 -9.51 -24.71
N THR A 193 9.14 -9.66 -23.95
CA THR A 193 9.87 -8.58 -23.30
C THR A 193 11.21 -8.32 -24.00
N GLU A 194 12.06 -7.51 -23.38
CA GLU A 194 13.40 -7.19 -23.88
C GLU A 194 14.22 -8.46 -24.13
N GLY A 195 14.97 -8.46 -25.23
CA GLY A 195 15.80 -9.60 -25.63
C GLY A 195 15.02 -10.85 -26.06
N GLY A 196 13.72 -10.73 -26.36
CA GLY A 196 12.87 -11.84 -26.81
C GLY A 196 12.48 -12.82 -25.70
N ARG A 197 12.66 -12.43 -24.43
CA ARG A 197 12.24 -13.24 -23.27
C ARG A 197 10.71 -13.23 -23.16
N ILE A 198 10.15 -14.28 -22.58
CA ILE A 198 8.71 -14.39 -22.36
C ILE A 198 8.41 -14.20 -20.88
N TRP A 199 7.57 -13.20 -20.58
CA TRP A 199 6.94 -13.04 -19.28
C TRP A 199 5.64 -13.84 -19.26
N ARG A 200 5.43 -14.69 -18.25
CA ARG A 200 4.20 -15.51 -18.12
C ARG A 200 3.44 -15.10 -16.88
N ASN A 201 2.20 -14.68 -17.05
CA ASN A 201 1.36 -14.26 -15.95
C ASN A 201 0.45 -15.41 -15.49
N ILE A 202 0.19 -15.46 -14.19
CA ILE A 202 -1.10 -15.96 -13.69
C ILE A 202 -2.18 -15.02 -14.22
N THR A 203 -3.32 -15.56 -14.69
CA THR A 203 -4.44 -14.77 -15.18
C THR A 203 -5.71 -15.05 -14.38
N THR A 204 -6.59 -14.06 -14.33
CA THR A 204 -7.94 -14.14 -13.74
C THR A 204 -8.91 -13.36 -14.61
N GLU A 205 -10.20 -13.65 -14.53
CA GLU A 205 -11.23 -12.92 -15.28
C GLU A 205 -11.18 -11.40 -15.01
N ALA A 206 -11.02 -10.99 -13.76
CA ALA A 206 -10.92 -9.58 -13.37
C ALA A 206 -9.71 -8.84 -13.98
N LYS A 207 -8.72 -9.58 -14.50
CA LYS A 207 -7.51 -9.05 -15.17
C LYS A 207 -7.56 -9.16 -16.69
N SER A 208 -8.68 -9.61 -17.26
CA SER A 208 -8.84 -9.79 -18.70
C SER A 208 -9.22 -8.50 -19.45
N LYS A 209 -9.79 -7.53 -18.74
CA LYS A 209 -10.23 -6.23 -19.28
C LYS A 209 -10.17 -5.15 -18.20
N VAL A 210 -10.55 -3.92 -18.57
CA VAL A 210 -10.76 -2.83 -17.61
C VAL A 210 -11.93 -3.13 -16.66
N ALA A 211 -11.79 -2.74 -15.41
CA ALA A 211 -12.83 -2.88 -14.39
C ALA A 211 -13.89 -1.81 -14.54
N GLU A 212 -15.15 -2.22 -14.49
CA GLU A 212 -16.31 -1.33 -14.56
C GLU A 212 -17.28 -1.61 -13.41
N THR A 213 -17.41 -2.88 -13.02
CA THR A 213 -18.28 -3.34 -11.95
C THR A 213 -17.53 -3.47 -10.62
N LEU A 214 -18.27 -3.43 -9.52
CA LEU A 214 -17.68 -3.60 -8.18
C LEU A 214 -16.95 -4.95 -8.02
N ASP A 215 -17.47 -6.04 -8.60
CA ASP A 215 -16.82 -7.36 -8.50
C ASP A 215 -15.51 -7.43 -9.31
N GLU A 216 -15.43 -6.71 -10.44
CA GLU A 216 -14.18 -6.58 -11.20
C GLU A 216 -13.12 -5.80 -10.41
N TYR A 217 -13.49 -4.68 -9.77
CA TYR A 217 -12.58 -3.96 -8.87
C TYR A 217 -12.12 -4.85 -7.71
N ARG A 218 -13.04 -5.57 -7.04
CA ARG A 218 -12.70 -6.55 -5.99
C ARG A 218 -11.80 -7.67 -6.51
N GLY A 219 -12.06 -8.16 -7.73
CA GLY A 219 -11.25 -9.17 -8.40
C GLY A 219 -9.81 -8.73 -8.65
N ASN A 220 -9.60 -7.45 -8.95
CA ASN A 220 -8.27 -6.87 -9.11
C ASN A 220 -7.46 -6.88 -7.79
N TYR A 221 -8.08 -6.61 -6.63
CA TYR A 221 -7.41 -6.80 -5.34
C TYR A 221 -7.12 -8.27 -5.02
N ARG A 222 -8.08 -9.17 -5.27
CA ARG A 222 -7.91 -10.62 -5.07
C ARG A 222 -6.73 -11.16 -5.88
N TYR A 223 -6.51 -10.66 -7.09
CA TYR A 223 -5.41 -11.07 -7.96
C TYR A 223 -4.05 -10.96 -7.25
N ASN A 224 -3.73 -9.82 -6.65
CA ASN A 224 -2.45 -9.61 -5.96
C ASN A 224 -2.27 -10.57 -4.79
N LEU A 225 -3.36 -10.96 -4.11
CA LEU A 225 -3.35 -11.85 -2.96
C LEU A 225 -3.19 -13.34 -3.36
N LEU A 226 -3.15 -13.66 -4.65
CA LEU A 226 -2.71 -14.97 -5.14
C LEU A 226 -1.20 -15.16 -4.91
N ASP A 227 -0.41 -14.08 -4.95
CA ASP A 227 1.04 -14.12 -4.81
C ASP A 227 1.47 -14.51 -3.39
N GLU A 228 2.44 -15.41 -3.29
CA GLU A 228 2.94 -15.86 -1.99
C GLU A 228 3.84 -14.83 -1.31
N ASN A 229 4.62 -14.04 -2.05
CA ASN A 229 5.48 -13.00 -1.48
C ASN A 229 4.61 -11.90 -0.86
N VAL A 230 3.55 -11.47 -1.56
CA VAL A 230 2.58 -10.50 -1.04
C VAL A 230 1.92 -11.01 0.24
N ARG A 231 1.39 -12.25 0.25
CA ARG A 231 0.75 -12.80 1.46
C ARG A 231 1.72 -12.95 2.64
N ARG A 232 2.97 -13.33 2.40
CA ARG A 232 4.01 -13.38 3.47
C ARG A 232 4.36 -11.99 3.98
N PHE A 233 4.55 -11.03 3.09
CA PHE A 233 4.84 -9.64 3.44
C PHE A 233 3.71 -9.05 4.28
N ASN A 234 2.47 -9.17 3.82
CA ASN A 234 1.29 -8.64 4.51
C ASN A 234 1.06 -9.26 5.90
N ALA A 235 1.44 -10.53 6.10
CA ALA A 235 1.32 -11.19 7.39
C ALA A 235 2.32 -10.67 8.44
N GLU A 236 3.46 -10.11 8.02
CA GLU A 236 4.56 -9.73 8.91
C GLU A 236 4.85 -8.22 8.95
N VAL A 237 4.45 -7.48 7.92
CA VAL A 237 4.71 -6.05 7.77
C VAL A 237 3.39 -5.30 7.79
N PRO A 238 3.15 -4.47 8.82
CA PRO A 238 1.99 -3.59 8.84
C PRO A 238 1.97 -2.61 7.67
N GLN A 239 0.79 -2.37 7.11
CA GLN A 239 0.58 -1.57 5.92
C GLN A 239 -0.03 -0.20 6.25
N ILE A 240 0.40 0.84 5.55
CA ILE A 240 -0.18 2.17 5.53
C ILE A 240 -0.53 2.47 4.07
N TRP A 241 -1.81 2.35 3.73
CA TRP A 241 -2.26 2.53 2.35
C TRP A 241 -2.64 3.97 2.03
N GLN A 242 -2.26 4.38 0.84
CA GLN A 242 -2.83 5.43 0.01
C GLN A 242 -3.52 4.79 -1.21
N TRP A 243 -4.23 5.60 -1.97
CA TRP A 243 -4.62 5.26 -3.33
C TRP A 243 -4.03 6.30 -4.27
N ASP A 244 -3.97 5.93 -5.54
CA ASP A 244 -3.62 6.79 -6.64
C ASP A 244 -4.65 6.56 -7.78
N ASP A 245 -4.29 6.77 -9.02
CA ASP A 245 -5.22 6.70 -10.14
C ASP A 245 -5.61 5.28 -10.53
N HIS A 246 -4.67 4.34 -10.53
CA HIS A 246 -4.89 2.99 -11.04
C HIS A 246 -5.75 2.10 -10.13
N GLU A 247 -6.14 2.59 -8.96
CA GLU A 247 -7.29 2.05 -8.22
C GLU A 247 -8.61 2.21 -8.97
N VAL A 248 -8.73 3.20 -9.86
CA VAL A 248 -9.90 3.52 -10.67
C VAL A 248 -9.62 3.32 -12.17
N VAL A 249 -8.74 4.17 -12.72
CA VAL A 249 -8.30 4.25 -14.12
C VAL A 249 -7.16 5.26 -14.23
N ASN A 250 -6.17 5.00 -15.08
CA ASN A 250 -5.03 5.87 -15.37
C ASN A 250 -5.47 7.33 -15.51
N ASN A 251 -4.78 8.22 -14.83
CA ASN A 251 -4.92 9.65 -14.83
C ASN A 251 -6.35 10.13 -14.53
N TRP A 252 -7.06 9.49 -13.58
CA TRP A 252 -8.43 9.91 -13.31
C TRP A 252 -8.49 11.24 -12.56
N SER A 253 -9.46 12.04 -13.00
CA SER A 253 -9.92 13.27 -12.36
C SER A 253 -11.41 13.44 -12.65
N PRO A 254 -12.12 14.40 -12.03
CA PRO A 254 -13.52 14.66 -12.35
C PRO A 254 -13.81 14.96 -13.83
N SER A 255 -12.81 15.35 -14.63
CA SER A 255 -12.96 15.63 -16.07
C SER A 255 -12.55 14.45 -16.97
N LYS A 256 -12.26 13.26 -16.41
CA LYS A 256 -11.76 12.14 -17.20
C LYS A 256 -12.75 11.70 -18.27
N VAL A 257 -12.26 11.62 -19.50
CA VAL A 257 -12.97 11.01 -20.63
C VAL A 257 -12.45 9.58 -20.82
N LEU A 258 -13.35 8.60 -20.75
CA LEU A 258 -13.02 7.18 -20.83
C LEU A 258 -12.97 6.69 -22.28
N ASP A 259 -11.87 6.03 -22.63
CA ASP A 259 -11.64 5.45 -23.96
C ASP A 259 -12.60 4.28 -24.28
N GLU A 260 -12.52 3.76 -25.50
CA GLU A 260 -13.40 2.73 -26.04
C GLU A 260 -13.40 1.38 -25.28
N ARG A 261 -12.42 1.13 -24.40
CA ARG A 261 -12.40 -0.08 -23.57
C ARG A 261 -13.54 -0.11 -22.55
N TYR A 262 -14.09 1.06 -22.22
CA TYR A 262 -15.16 1.23 -21.23
C TYR A 262 -16.53 1.34 -21.88
N THR A 263 -17.49 0.57 -21.37
CA THR A 263 -18.92 0.72 -21.66
C THR A 263 -19.59 1.72 -20.71
N GLU A 264 -19.23 1.70 -19.43
CA GLU A 264 -19.57 2.76 -18.47
C GLU A 264 -18.74 4.00 -18.77
N LYS A 265 -19.39 5.12 -19.12
CA LYS A 265 -18.72 6.37 -19.48
C LYS A 265 -18.73 7.42 -18.37
N ASN A 266 -19.42 7.18 -17.27
CA ASN A 266 -19.44 8.07 -16.12
C ASN A 266 -18.31 7.73 -15.15
N ILE A 267 -17.28 8.59 -15.11
CA ILE A 267 -16.14 8.42 -14.20
C ILE A 267 -16.57 8.35 -12.73
N HIS A 268 -17.60 9.08 -12.31
CA HIS A 268 -18.05 9.06 -10.91
C HIS A 268 -18.63 7.70 -10.51
N THR A 269 -19.25 6.99 -11.45
CA THR A 269 -19.72 5.61 -11.21
C THR A 269 -18.54 4.67 -10.96
N LEU A 270 -17.49 4.78 -11.76
CA LEU A 270 -16.26 3.98 -11.60
C LEU A 270 -15.56 4.30 -10.28
N VAL A 271 -15.36 5.59 -9.96
CA VAL A 271 -14.75 6.04 -8.71
C VAL A 271 -15.52 5.52 -7.49
N ALA A 272 -16.86 5.55 -7.51
CA ALA A 272 -17.66 5.05 -6.39
C ALA A 272 -17.46 3.54 -6.14
N ARG A 273 -17.43 2.74 -7.21
CA ARG A 273 -17.20 1.28 -7.15
C ARG A 273 -15.77 0.96 -6.73
N ALA A 274 -14.80 1.63 -7.32
CA ALA A 274 -13.38 1.51 -7.00
C ALA A 274 -13.09 1.85 -5.53
N ARG A 275 -13.63 2.97 -5.05
CA ARG A 275 -13.47 3.41 -3.65
C ARG A 275 -14.07 2.41 -2.68
N GLN A 276 -15.25 1.85 -2.98
CA GLN A 276 -15.83 0.80 -2.16
C GLN A 276 -14.90 -0.42 -2.08
N ALA A 277 -14.39 -0.91 -3.21
CA ALA A 277 -13.46 -2.03 -3.23
C ALA A 277 -12.15 -1.71 -2.47
N TRP A 278 -11.56 -0.53 -2.68
CA TRP A 278 -10.37 -0.10 -1.95
C TRP A 278 -10.59 -0.09 -0.44
N LEU A 279 -11.71 0.50 0.02
CA LEU A 279 -12.05 0.52 1.43
C LEU A 279 -12.31 -0.88 2.01
N GLU A 280 -12.78 -1.84 1.21
CA GLU A 280 -12.98 -3.22 1.64
C GLU A 280 -11.66 -3.99 1.81
N TYR A 281 -10.66 -3.71 0.97
CA TYR A 281 -9.38 -4.44 0.93
C TYR A 281 -8.24 -3.78 1.71
N ALA A 282 -8.32 -2.47 1.96
CA ALA A 282 -7.31 -1.75 2.74
C ALA A 282 -7.34 -2.16 4.22
N PRO A 283 -6.20 -2.58 4.82
CA PRO A 283 -6.08 -2.92 6.24
C PRO A 283 -6.00 -1.66 7.13
N MET A 284 -6.86 -0.68 6.86
CA MET A 284 -6.87 0.61 7.51
C MET A 284 -8.08 0.82 8.41
N ARG A 285 -7.98 1.83 9.27
CA ARG A 285 -9.08 2.27 10.14
C ARG A 285 -9.96 3.26 9.40
N LEU A 286 -11.23 2.91 9.26
CA LEU A 286 -12.25 3.81 8.74
C LEU A 286 -12.47 4.97 9.73
N GLN A 287 -12.36 6.21 9.23
CA GLN A 287 -12.48 7.41 10.06
C GLN A 287 -13.96 7.78 10.25
N SER A 288 -14.47 7.74 11.49
CA SER A 288 -15.90 8.00 11.74
C SER A 288 -16.34 9.44 11.42
N ALA A 289 -15.41 10.39 11.42
CA ALA A 289 -15.69 11.81 11.22
C ALA A 289 -16.19 12.16 9.81
N ASP A 290 -15.99 11.27 8.82
CA ASP A 290 -16.36 11.51 7.42
C ASP A 290 -17.02 10.28 6.78
N GLN A 291 -17.89 9.61 7.54
CA GLN A 291 -18.60 8.40 7.13
C GLN A 291 -17.67 7.22 6.76
N GLY A 292 -16.44 7.22 7.27
CA GLY A 292 -15.48 6.14 7.06
C GLY A 292 -14.66 6.26 5.78
N GLY A 293 -14.82 7.35 5.03
CA GLY A 293 -14.27 7.50 3.69
C GLY A 293 -12.84 8.05 3.63
N ARG A 294 -12.31 8.65 4.69
CA ARG A 294 -11.04 9.40 4.60
C ARG A 294 -9.85 8.52 4.38
N ILE A 295 -9.02 8.92 3.42
CA ILE A 295 -7.72 8.30 3.17
C ILE A 295 -6.64 9.07 3.92
N TYR A 296 -6.61 10.41 3.78
CA TYR A 296 -5.61 11.22 4.45
C TYR A 296 -5.73 11.15 5.98
N ARG A 297 -4.59 10.95 6.64
CA ARG A 297 -4.51 10.75 8.10
C ARG A 297 -3.07 10.91 8.59
N LYS A 298 -2.93 11.04 9.91
CA LYS A 298 -1.64 11.13 10.59
C LYS A 298 -1.43 9.89 11.44
N LEU A 299 -0.25 9.28 11.33
CA LEU A 299 0.19 8.18 12.19
C LEU A 299 1.45 8.61 12.93
N SER A 300 1.39 8.61 14.26
CA SER A 300 2.51 8.96 15.13
C SER A 300 3.25 7.69 15.55
N TYR A 301 4.58 7.73 15.44
CA TYR A 301 5.48 6.62 15.75
C TYR A 301 6.54 7.05 16.78
N GLY A 302 6.09 7.16 18.03
CA GLY A 302 6.88 7.70 19.13
C GLY A 302 7.29 9.16 18.94
N PRO A 303 8.35 9.62 19.62
CA PRO A 303 8.84 10.99 19.51
C PRO A 303 9.66 11.26 18.24
N LEU A 304 9.99 10.24 17.45
CA LEU A 304 10.91 10.39 16.31
C LEU A 304 10.21 10.61 14.98
N LEU A 305 8.99 10.10 14.80
CA LEU A 305 8.37 10.10 13.49
C LEU A 305 6.88 10.39 13.58
N ASP A 306 6.44 11.34 12.77
CA ASP A 306 5.05 11.47 12.34
C ASP A 306 4.98 11.24 10.83
N VAL A 307 4.05 10.37 10.41
CA VAL A 307 3.73 10.12 9.00
C VAL A 307 2.41 10.82 8.67
N PHE A 308 2.45 11.74 7.71
CA PHE A 308 1.31 12.44 7.15
C PHE A 308 0.97 11.79 5.81
N VAL A 309 -0.09 11.00 5.80
CA VAL A 309 -0.58 10.29 4.62
C VAL A 309 -1.55 11.21 3.88
N LEU A 310 -1.30 11.47 2.61
CA LEU A 310 -2.13 12.34 1.77
C LEU A 310 -3.13 11.54 0.92
N ASP A 311 -4.09 12.25 0.35
CA ASP A 311 -4.97 11.81 -0.73
C ASP A 311 -4.96 12.89 -1.81
N MET A 312 -4.20 12.69 -2.88
CA MET A 312 -4.06 13.69 -3.95
C MET A 312 -5.02 13.42 -5.12
N ARG A 313 -6.05 12.58 -4.87
CA ARG A 313 -7.03 12.13 -5.86
C ARG A 313 -8.47 12.53 -5.54
N SER A 314 -8.93 12.37 -4.31
CA SER A 314 -10.34 12.61 -3.95
C SER A 314 -10.77 14.08 -4.10
N TYR A 315 -9.84 15.03 -3.97
CA TYR A 315 -10.15 16.44 -3.73
C TYR A 315 -9.64 17.39 -4.84
N ARG A 316 -9.06 16.82 -5.91
CA ARG A 316 -8.50 17.57 -7.04
C ARG A 316 -9.56 18.04 -8.03
N GLY A 317 -9.22 19.08 -8.78
CA GLY A 317 -9.92 19.48 -10.00
C GLY A 317 -9.63 18.54 -11.18
N GLY A 318 -10.28 18.84 -12.30
CA GLY A 318 -10.05 18.15 -13.57
C GLY A 318 -8.64 18.34 -14.12
N ASN A 319 -8.19 17.40 -14.96
CA ASN A 319 -6.94 17.52 -15.72
C ASN A 319 -7.09 18.52 -16.87
N ASP A 320 -6.22 19.53 -16.89
CA ASP A 320 -6.18 20.60 -17.88
C ASP A 320 -4.73 21.08 -18.08
N ASP A 321 -4.54 22.28 -18.64
CA ASP A 321 -3.22 22.90 -18.85
C ASP A 321 -2.45 23.25 -17.57
N ASN A 322 -3.11 23.17 -16.40
CA ASN A 322 -2.55 23.49 -15.09
C ASN A 322 -1.89 24.89 -14.95
N LEU A 323 -2.33 25.86 -15.76
CA LEU A 323 -1.81 27.25 -15.72
C LEU A 323 -2.80 28.25 -15.10
N GLY A 324 -2.29 29.43 -14.76
CA GLY A 324 -3.09 30.55 -14.25
C GLY A 324 -3.52 30.43 -12.78
N ALA A 325 -4.79 30.72 -12.50
CA ALA A 325 -5.34 30.81 -11.16
C ALA A 325 -5.29 29.49 -10.38
N ALA A 326 -5.42 29.56 -9.05
CA ALA A 326 -5.37 28.39 -8.17
C ALA A 326 -6.39 27.31 -8.59
N LYS A 327 -5.88 26.09 -8.78
CA LYS A 327 -6.68 24.90 -9.11
C LYS A 327 -6.62 23.92 -7.92
N PRO A 328 -7.76 23.35 -7.48
CA PRO A 328 -7.75 22.41 -6.37
C PRO A 328 -6.92 21.17 -6.67
N PHE A 329 -6.16 20.70 -5.69
CA PHE A 329 -5.42 19.44 -5.79
C PHE A 329 -5.55 18.59 -4.53
N LEU A 330 -4.98 19.05 -3.41
CA LEU A 330 -5.26 18.50 -2.09
C LEU A 330 -6.65 18.92 -1.62
N GLY A 331 -7.13 20.06 -2.08
CA GLY A 331 -8.36 20.68 -1.62
C GLY A 331 -8.18 21.37 -0.27
N ARG A 332 -9.06 22.34 0.00
CA ARG A 332 -8.88 23.30 1.11
C ARG A 332 -8.78 22.62 2.48
N GLU A 333 -9.65 21.68 2.77
CA GLU A 333 -9.72 20.99 4.07
C GLU A 333 -8.45 20.17 4.35
N GLN A 334 -7.99 19.38 3.38
CA GLN A 334 -6.77 18.57 3.54
C GLN A 334 -5.53 19.46 3.63
N LEU A 335 -5.45 20.53 2.84
CA LEU A 335 -4.32 21.47 2.91
C LEU A 335 -4.26 22.19 4.27
N ASP A 336 -5.41 22.60 4.82
CA ASP A 336 -5.47 23.18 6.17
C ASP A 336 -5.14 22.16 7.26
N TRP A 337 -5.66 20.94 7.14
CA TRP A 337 -5.31 19.83 8.02
C TRP A 337 -3.81 19.55 8.02
N LEU A 338 -3.16 19.52 6.84
CA LEU A 338 -1.74 19.26 6.69
C LEU A 338 -0.90 20.38 7.32
N LYS A 339 -1.22 21.64 7.02
CA LYS A 339 -0.59 22.81 7.64
C LYS A 339 -0.65 22.76 9.16
N GLN A 340 -1.85 22.54 9.72
CA GLN A 340 -2.01 22.48 11.18
C GLN A 340 -1.31 21.24 11.76
N GLY A 341 -1.42 20.08 11.12
CA GLY A 341 -0.78 18.85 11.57
C GLY A 341 0.74 18.96 11.63
N LEU A 342 1.36 19.50 10.57
CA LEU A 342 2.80 19.75 10.50
C LEU A 342 3.27 20.78 11.53
N LYS A 343 2.51 21.87 11.71
CA LYS A 343 2.81 22.90 12.72
C LYS A 343 2.75 22.38 14.15
N HIS A 344 1.80 21.49 14.46
CA HIS A 344 1.61 20.96 15.83
C HIS A 344 2.42 19.68 16.10
N SER A 345 3.04 19.09 15.08
CA SER A 345 3.89 17.91 15.24
C SER A 345 5.12 18.23 16.10
N LYS A 346 5.31 17.41 17.14
CA LYS A 346 6.50 17.43 18.00
C LYS A 346 7.50 16.32 17.66
N ALA A 347 7.22 15.51 16.64
CA ALA A 347 8.12 14.46 16.21
C ALA A 347 9.39 15.05 15.59
N GLN A 348 10.52 14.35 15.77
CA GLN A 348 11.79 14.72 15.16
C GLN A 348 11.63 14.89 13.64
N TRP A 349 11.09 13.86 12.98
CA TRP A 349 10.84 13.83 11.53
C TRP A 349 9.36 13.84 11.21
N LYS A 350 9.02 14.55 10.14
CA LYS A 350 7.67 14.64 9.55
C LYS A 350 7.75 14.09 8.13
N VAL A 351 7.37 12.84 7.95
CA VAL A 351 7.32 12.23 6.62
C VAL A 351 5.98 12.58 6.00
N VAL A 352 5.99 13.21 4.83
CA VAL A 352 4.81 13.43 4.01
C VAL A 352 4.79 12.34 2.96
N ALA A 353 3.87 11.38 3.11
CA ALA A 353 3.63 10.34 2.14
C ALA A 353 2.63 10.87 1.12
N ALA A 354 3.07 11.03 -0.11
CA ALA A 354 2.34 11.64 -1.21
C ALA A 354 2.22 10.60 -2.34
N ASP A 355 1.02 10.43 -2.88
CA ASP A 355 0.76 9.49 -3.97
C ASP A 355 1.53 9.91 -5.25
N MET A 356 1.54 11.22 -5.58
CA MET A 356 2.24 11.77 -6.75
C MET A 356 3.45 12.66 -6.39
N PRO A 357 4.42 12.84 -7.33
CA PRO A 357 5.56 13.73 -7.15
C PRO A 357 5.20 15.22 -7.17
N ILE A 358 6.07 16.05 -6.57
CA ILE A 358 5.88 17.49 -6.41
C ILE A 358 6.30 18.26 -7.66
N GLY A 359 7.50 18.00 -8.17
CA GLY A 359 8.10 18.80 -9.24
C GLY A 359 8.24 18.08 -10.57
N LEU A 360 7.83 16.80 -10.65
CA LEU A 360 7.90 16.05 -11.90
C LEU A 360 6.67 16.33 -12.76
N GLY A 361 6.91 16.67 -14.02
CA GLY A 361 5.86 16.76 -15.02
C GLY A 361 5.32 15.37 -15.35
N VAL A 362 4.03 15.15 -15.10
CA VAL A 362 3.31 13.92 -15.45
C VAL A 362 2.25 14.28 -16.50
N PRO A 363 2.49 13.98 -17.79
CA PRO A 363 1.59 14.38 -18.87
C PRO A 363 0.35 13.47 -18.98
N ASP A 364 -0.79 14.06 -19.34
CA ASP A 364 -2.08 13.38 -19.59
C ASP A 364 -2.62 13.71 -21.00
N GLY A 365 -1.71 13.74 -21.99
CA GLY A 365 -1.99 14.11 -23.37
C GLY A 365 -2.08 15.63 -23.54
N GLU A 366 -3.03 16.09 -24.35
CA GLU A 366 -3.20 17.50 -24.70
C GLU A 366 -4.65 17.97 -24.49
N VAL A 367 -4.83 19.21 -24.03
CA VAL A 367 -6.16 19.86 -23.97
C VAL A 367 -6.60 20.39 -25.33
N SER A 368 -5.64 20.81 -26.15
CA SER A 368 -5.77 21.22 -27.55
C SER A 368 -4.40 21.03 -28.23
N PRO A 369 -4.32 20.99 -29.57
CA PRO A 369 -3.06 20.71 -30.27
C PRO A 369 -1.90 21.60 -29.78
N GLY A 370 -0.87 20.97 -29.22
CA GLY A 370 0.32 21.66 -28.70
C GLY A 370 0.18 22.29 -27.31
N VAL A 371 -0.95 22.07 -26.62
CA VAL A 371 -1.14 22.49 -25.22
C VAL A 371 -1.20 21.26 -24.33
N PRO A 372 -0.11 20.95 -23.58
CA PRO A 372 -0.06 19.79 -22.70
C PRO A 372 -1.18 19.81 -21.65
N ARG A 373 -1.71 18.63 -21.35
CA ARG A 373 -2.57 18.38 -20.19
C ARG A 373 -1.71 17.76 -19.10
N TRP A 374 -1.88 18.21 -17.86
CA TRP A 374 -1.07 17.75 -16.73
C TRP A 374 -1.87 16.97 -15.70
N GLU A 375 -1.26 15.90 -15.22
CA GLU A 375 -1.75 14.99 -14.19
C GLU A 375 -1.31 15.43 -12.79
N ALA A 376 -0.04 15.75 -12.59
CA ALA A 376 0.51 15.99 -11.25
C ALA A 376 0.40 17.47 -10.84
N ILE A 377 1.17 17.81 -9.81
CA ILE A 377 1.32 19.17 -9.26
C ILE A 377 1.95 20.10 -10.30
N ALA A 378 3.07 19.66 -10.88
CA ALA A 378 3.84 20.43 -11.85
C ALA A 378 3.02 20.75 -13.10
N ASN A 379 3.20 21.95 -13.66
CA ASN A 379 2.52 22.41 -14.87
C ASN A 379 3.47 22.53 -16.07
N GLY A 380 4.74 22.17 -15.91
CA GLY A 380 5.74 22.19 -16.98
C GLY A 380 6.17 23.61 -17.38
N ASP A 381 5.74 24.64 -16.65
CA ASP A 381 6.19 26.01 -16.79
C ASP A 381 7.21 26.32 -15.69
N PRO A 382 8.51 26.51 -16.01
CA PRO A 382 9.56 26.76 -15.03
C PRO A 382 9.46 28.14 -14.34
N GLY A 383 8.40 28.92 -14.60
CA GLY A 383 8.13 30.24 -14.05
C GLY A 383 7.55 30.24 -12.62
N PRO A 384 6.90 31.34 -12.21
CA PRO A 384 6.22 31.41 -10.92
C PRO A 384 5.15 30.32 -10.78
N ALA A 385 4.89 29.88 -9.55
CA ALA A 385 3.88 28.87 -9.26
C ALA A 385 2.50 29.24 -9.83
N GLN A 386 1.88 28.30 -10.53
CA GLN A 386 0.57 28.46 -11.18
C GLN A 386 -0.31 27.23 -10.96
N GLY A 387 -1.63 27.38 -11.18
CA GLY A 387 -2.54 26.25 -11.16
C GLY A 387 -2.54 25.51 -9.82
N ARG A 388 -2.22 24.22 -9.84
CA ARG A 388 -2.14 23.34 -8.66
C ARG A 388 -0.89 23.57 -7.82
N GLU A 389 0.18 24.09 -8.42
CA GLU A 389 1.42 24.41 -7.68
C GLU A 389 1.16 25.46 -6.59
N LEU A 390 0.13 26.30 -6.75
CA LEU A 390 -0.23 27.32 -5.78
C LEU A 390 -0.61 26.74 -4.40
N GLU A 391 -1.19 25.55 -4.33
CA GLU A 391 -1.45 24.87 -3.04
C GLU A 391 -0.15 24.44 -2.36
N ILE A 392 0.84 23.98 -3.14
CA ILE A 392 2.18 23.61 -2.63
C ILE A 392 2.98 24.86 -2.24
N ALA A 393 2.92 25.92 -3.03
CA ALA A 393 3.53 27.21 -2.70
C ALA A 393 2.96 27.76 -1.38
N GLU A 394 1.64 27.71 -1.19
CA GLU A 394 0.98 28.09 0.06
C GLU A 394 1.46 27.24 1.25
N LEU A 395 1.54 25.93 1.07
CA LEU A 395 2.04 25.00 2.09
C LEU A 395 3.48 25.34 2.48
N LEU A 396 4.37 25.44 1.50
CA LEU A 396 5.79 25.66 1.72
C LEU A 396 6.06 27.02 2.40
N ALA A 397 5.38 28.09 1.97
CA ALA A 397 5.43 29.39 2.64
C ALA A 397 4.93 29.32 4.09
N PHE A 398 3.84 28.58 4.33
CA PHE A 398 3.34 28.36 5.68
C PHE A 398 4.36 27.62 6.55
N LEU A 399 4.99 26.57 6.05
CA LEU A 399 6.01 25.81 6.79
C LEU A 399 7.21 26.67 7.14
N ARG A 400 7.70 27.48 6.19
CA ARG A 400 8.77 28.46 6.43
C ARG A 400 8.36 29.46 7.50
N LYS A 401 7.20 30.11 7.35
CA LYS A 401 6.67 31.11 8.32
C LYS A 401 6.55 30.55 9.73
N HIS A 402 6.13 29.29 9.87
CA HIS A 402 5.96 28.63 11.15
C HIS A 402 7.18 27.83 11.60
N LYS A 403 8.31 27.93 10.88
CA LYS A 403 9.57 27.26 11.19
C LYS A 403 9.40 25.75 11.38
N VAL A 404 8.56 25.12 10.55
CA VAL A 404 8.43 23.67 10.52
C VAL A 404 9.66 23.09 9.83
N ARG A 405 10.46 22.33 10.57
CA ARG A 405 11.71 21.70 10.10
C ARG A 405 11.58 20.18 10.05
N ASN A 406 12.60 19.53 9.46
CA ASN A 406 12.74 18.07 9.41
C ASN A 406 11.56 17.37 8.72
N HIS A 407 11.10 17.92 7.59
CA HIS A 407 10.12 17.26 6.75
C HIS A 407 10.76 16.70 5.49
N VAL A 408 10.30 15.53 5.07
CA VAL A 408 10.72 14.85 3.84
C VAL A 408 9.49 14.32 3.12
N TRP A 409 9.54 14.27 1.80
CA TRP A 409 8.46 13.77 0.96
C TRP A 409 8.84 12.42 0.36
N LEU A 410 7.92 11.45 0.44
CA LEU A 410 8.08 10.13 -0.15
C LEU A 410 6.97 9.93 -1.18
N THR A 411 7.35 9.64 -2.42
CA THR A 411 6.46 9.60 -3.59
C THR A 411 6.68 8.34 -4.45
N ALA A 412 5.70 8.04 -5.32
CA ALA A 412 5.74 6.94 -6.30
C ALA A 412 5.24 7.44 -7.68
N ASP A 413 4.28 6.75 -8.33
CA ASP A 413 3.58 7.11 -9.58
C ASP A 413 4.43 7.03 -10.87
N VAL A 414 5.69 7.47 -10.85
CA VAL A 414 6.45 7.67 -12.10
C VAL A 414 7.28 6.47 -12.57
N HIS A 415 7.27 5.35 -11.82
CA HIS A 415 7.86 4.08 -12.22
C HIS A 415 9.39 4.09 -12.43
N TYR A 416 10.10 4.87 -11.62
CA TYR A 416 11.54 4.79 -11.40
C TYR A 416 11.90 5.28 -10.00
N CYS A 417 13.18 5.22 -9.60
CA CYS A 417 13.63 5.80 -8.33
C CYS A 417 14.53 7.01 -8.52
N ALA A 418 14.36 8.00 -7.63
CA ALA A 418 15.08 9.25 -7.68
C ALA A 418 15.20 9.93 -6.30
N ALA A 419 16.17 10.82 -6.17
CA ALA A 419 16.30 11.73 -5.04
C ALA A 419 16.42 13.15 -5.57
N HIS A 420 15.45 13.99 -5.18
CA HIS A 420 15.39 15.39 -5.57
C HIS A 420 15.59 16.28 -4.35
N HIS A 421 16.44 17.29 -4.51
CA HIS A 421 16.65 18.32 -3.49
C HIS A 421 16.09 19.65 -3.99
N TYR A 422 15.17 20.24 -3.23
CA TYR A 422 14.52 21.51 -3.57
C TYR A 422 15.18 22.64 -2.79
N HIS A 423 15.50 23.75 -3.45
CA HIS A 423 16.15 24.90 -2.82
C HIS A 423 15.67 26.24 -3.41
N PRO A 424 15.33 27.24 -2.57
CA PRO A 424 14.80 28.53 -3.03
C PRO A 424 15.74 29.28 -3.97
N ASP A 425 17.06 29.21 -3.76
CA ASP A 425 18.05 29.86 -4.64
C ASP A 425 18.03 29.35 -6.10
N ARG A 426 17.45 28.18 -6.35
CA ARG A 426 17.27 27.60 -7.70
C ARG A 426 15.84 27.75 -8.23
N ALA A 427 14.93 28.28 -7.42
CA ALA A 427 13.51 28.26 -7.67
C ALA A 427 13.00 29.60 -8.18
N ALA A 428 11.94 29.55 -8.99
CA ALA A 428 11.18 30.73 -9.36
C ALA A 428 10.31 31.22 -8.19
N PHE A 429 9.68 30.31 -7.44
CA PHE A 429 9.02 30.62 -6.17
C PHE A 429 10.00 30.43 -5.02
N GLN A 430 10.32 31.48 -4.26
CA GLN A 430 11.43 31.45 -3.28
C GLN A 430 11.00 31.43 -1.80
N ASP A 431 9.70 31.51 -1.49
CA ASP A 431 9.21 31.58 -0.11
C ASP A 431 9.10 30.19 0.53
N PHE A 432 10.22 29.47 0.64
CA PHE A 432 10.29 28.17 1.29
C PHE A 432 11.69 27.86 1.84
N GLU A 433 11.79 26.79 2.63
CA GLU A 433 13.07 26.27 3.18
C GLU A 433 13.46 24.99 2.42
N PRO A 434 14.76 24.68 2.24
CA PRO A 434 15.19 23.50 1.49
C PRO A 434 14.61 22.20 2.04
N PHE A 435 14.23 21.28 1.16
CA PHE A 435 13.68 19.98 1.53
C PHE A 435 14.01 18.88 0.51
N TRP A 436 13.77 17.63 0.91
CA TRP A 436 14.00 16.44 0.07
C TRP A 436 12.70 15.77 -0.32
N GLU A 437 12.67 15.30 -1.57
CA GLU A 437 11.71 14.33 -2.09
C GLU A 437 12.48 13.07 -2.51
N PHE A 438 11.97 11.90 -2.16
CA PHE A 438 12.48 10.61 -2.60
C PHE A 438 11.37 9.83 -3.29
N VAL A 439 11.66 9.44 -4.53
CA VAL A 439 10.74 8.70 -5.40
C VAL A 439 11.14 7.23 -5.40
N ALA A 440 10.19 6.31 -5.22
CA ALA A 440 10.44 4.87 -5.34
C ALA A 440 9.27 4.10 -5.95
N GLY A 441 9.52 3.55 -7.13
CA GLY A 441 8.66 2.61 -7.83
C GLY A 441 9.32 2.18 -9.15
N PRO A 442 8.73 1.27 -9.91
CA PRO A 442 7.55 0.50 -9.54
C PRO A 442 7.92 -0.72 -8.68
N LEU A 443 6.93 -1.34 -8.04
CA LEU A 443 7.11 -2.60 -7.33
C LEU A 443 7.21 -3.78 -8.31
N ASN A 444 6.26 -3.89 -9.24
CA ASN A 444 6.26 -4.96 -10.25
C ASN A 444 5.56 -4.56 -11.56
N ALA A 445 4.97 -3.36 -11.64
CA ALA A 445 4.48 -2.77 -12.89
C ALA A 445 5.62 -2.52 -13.90
N GLY A 446 5.26 -2.18 -15.15
CA GLY A 446 6.25 -1.84 -16.18
C GLY A 446 7.01 -0.57 -15.79
N SER A 447 8.32 -0.49 -16.00
CA SER A 447 9.12 0.67 -15.59
C SER A 447 9.15 1.79 -16.65
N PHE A 448 9.17 3.06 -16.22
CA PHE A 448 9.11 4.25 -17.11
C PHE A 448 10.08 5.36 -16.66
N GLY A 449 10.05 6.48 -17.37
CA GLY A 449 10.78 7.70 -17.03
C GLY A 449 12.18 7.77 -17.67
N PRO A 450 13.03 8.71 -17.21
CA PRO A 450 12.73 9.70 -16.18
C PRO A 450 11.82 10.82 -16.73
N ASN A 451 10.94 11.34 -15.88
CA ASN A 451 10.10 12.50 -16.21
C ASN A 451 10.91 13.80 -16.07
N ALA A 452 10.51 14.84 -16.80
CA ALA A 452 11.15 16.16 -16.71
C ALA A 452 10.75 16.88 -15.41
N LEU A 453 11.71 17.57 -14.80
CA LEU A 453 11.46 18.43 -13.64
C LEU A 453 11.07 19.85 -14.06
N ASP A 454 10.05 20.36 -13.39
CA ASP A 454 9.67 21.76 -13.38
C ASP A 454 10.55 22.55 -12.40
N LYS A 455 10.93 23.78 -12.78
CA LYS A 455 11.82 24.65 -11.98
C LYS A 455 11.09 25.58 -11.00
N THR A 456 9.76 25.54 -10.92
CA THR A 456 8.94 26.36 -10.01
C THR A 456 9.50 26.33 -8.58
N PHE A 457 9.84 25.15 -8.07
CA PHE A 457 10.41 24.94 -6.73
C PHE A 457 11.91 24.61 -6.72
N GLY A 458 12.63 24.83 -7.83
CA GLY A 458 14.08 24.69 -7.92
C GLY A 458 14.66 23.31 -7.58
N PRO A 459 14.08 22.19 -8.06
CA PRO A 459 14.62 20.87 -7.80
C PRO A 459 15.98 20.66 -8.49
N GLU A 460 16.83 19.88 -7.82
CA GLU A 460 18.07 19.32 -8.34
C GLU A 460 17.93 17.79 -8.33
N VAL A 461 18.24 17.15 -9.46
CA VAL A 461 18.36 15.69 -9.53
C VAL A 461 19.68 15.28 -8.90
N VAL A 462 19.63 14.82 -7.66
CA VAL A 462 20.82 14.31 -6.95
C VAL A 462 21.10 12.87 -7.33
N PHE A 463 20.04 12.10 -7.59
CA PHE A 463 20.12 10.74 -8.07
C PHE A 463 18.87 10.40 -8.89
N GLN A 464 19.05 9.61 -9.95
CA GLN A 464 17.95 8.97 -10.68
C GLN A 464 18.42 7.64 -11.27
N LYS A 465 17.53 6.64 -11.27
CA LYS A 465 17.75 5.37 -11.98
C LYS A 465 16.44 4.93 -12.62
N ALA A 466 16.36 5.10 -13.93
CA ALA A 466 15.21 4.81 -14.79
C ALA A 466 15.63 3.83 -15.91
N PRO A 467 14.68 3.06 -16.48
CA PRO A 467 14.97 2.12 -17.56
C PRO A 467 15.41 2.83 -18.85
N PRO A 468 16.19 2.16 -19.72
CA PRO A 468 16.57 2.71 -21.02
C PRO A 468 15.41 2.75 -22.03
N THR A 469 14.36 1.96 -21.80
CA THR A 469 13.18 1.86 -22.67
C THR A 469 11.93 1.99 -21.81
N GLN A 470 10.93 2.73 -22.29
CA GLN A 470 9.64 2.85 -21.62
C GLN A 470 8.92 1.51 -21.54
N ASN A 471 8.15 1.31 -20.48
CA ASN A 471 7.45 0.07 -20.16
C ASN A 471 8.37 -1.16 -20.10
N SER A 472 9.58 -1.00 -19.55
CA SER A 472 10.51 -2.13 -19.42
C SER A 472 10.02 -3.13 -18.38
N SER A 473 10.07 -4.41 -18.71
CA SER A 473 9.57 -5.49 -17.84
C SER A 473 10.37 -5.60 -16.53
N PRO A 474 9.83 -6.26 -15.48
CA PRO A 474 10.58 -6.53 -14.26
C PRO A 474 11.89 -7.32 -14.48
N PHE A 475 12.04 -8.01 -15.61
CA PHE A 475 13.30 -8.64 -16.00
C PHE A 475 14.44 -7.66 -16.27
N ALA A 476 14.13 -6.40 -16.58
CA ALA A 476 15.12 -5.36 -16.83
C ALA A 476 15.81 -4.84 -15.56
N GLY A 477 15.28 -5.18 -14.36
CA GLY A 477 15.91 -4.81 -13.08
C GLY A 477 15.68 -3.36 -12.64
N PHE A 478 14.63 -2.72 -13.15
CA PHE A 478 14.23 -1.35 -12.81
C PHE A 478 12.97 -1.31 -11.93
N GLN A 479 12.89 -2.25 -10.98
CA GLN A 479 11.89 -2.24 -9.92
C GLN A 479 12.57 -1.76 -8.64
N PHE A 480 11.92 -0.87 -7.91
CA PHE A 480 12.55 -0.17 -6.79
C PHE A 480 11.61 -0.02 -5.62
N PHE A 481 12.18 -0.01 -4.41
CA PHE A 481 11.51 0.43 -3.20
C PHE A 481 12.46 1.28 -2.37
N GLY A 482 11.88 2.15 -1.56
CA GLY A 482 12.63 2.96 -0.62
C GLY A 482 12.66 2.34 0.77
N GLU A 483 13.75 2.53 1.51
CA GLU A 483 13.92 2.20 2.91
C GLU A 483 14.34 3.45 3.68
N VAL A 484 13.66 3.73 4.79
CA VAL A 484 14.02 4.79 5.72
C VAL A 484 14.45 4.18 7.04
N GLN A 485 15.55 4.66 7.59
CA GLN A 485 16.03 4.34 8.93
C GLN A 485 16.16 5.63 9.74
N ILE A 486 15.65 5.65 10.97
CA ILE A 486 15.85 6.76 11.92
C ILE A 486 16.57 6.19 13.14
N GLU A 487 17.78 6.67 13.42
CA GLU A 487 18.53 6.23 14.59
C GLU A 487 17.90 6.80 15.87
N GLY A 488 17.67 5.95 16.87
CA GLY A 488 16.97 6.33 18.09
C GLY A 488 17.70 7.38 18.92
N GLN A 489 19.03 7.31 18.95
CA GLN A 489 19.87 8.18 19.78
C GLN A 489 20.14 9.54 19.12
N SER A 490 20.66 9.56 17.90
CA SER A 490 20.97 10.84 17.21
C SER A 490 19.72 11.49 16.61
N GLY A 491 18.74 10.68 16.17
CA GLY A 491 17.68 11.14 15.29
C GLY A 491 18.12 11.34 13.85
N GLU A 492 19.31 10.88 13.42
CA GLU A 492 19.73 10.85 12.00
C GLU A 492 18.73 10.02 11.20
N LEU A 493 18.26 10.58 10.08
CA LEU A 493 17.42 9.86 9.12
C LEU A 493 18.25 9.48 7.90
N THR A 494 18.30 8.19 7.59
CA THR A 494 18.92 7.65 6.38
C THR A 494 17.85 7.16 5.42
N VAL A 495 17.85 7.67 4.19
CA VAL A 495 17.02 7.18 3.10
C VAL A 495 17.88 6.35 2.16
N ILE A 496 17.41 5.16 1.81
CA ILE A 496 18.09 4.20 0.93
C ILE A 496 17.12 3.82 -0.18
N LEU A 497 17.51 4.00 -1.44
CA LEU A 497 16.76 3.45 -2.57
C LEU A 497 17.34 2.08 -2.92
N ARG A 498 16.48 1.08 -3.09
CA ARG A 498 16.86 -0.30 -3.34
C ARG A 498 16.18 -0.86 -4.57
N ASP A 499 16.87 -1.77 -5.25
CA ASP A 499 16.32 -2.50 -6.40
C ASP A 499 15.48 -3.73 -5.99
N LEU A 500 14.99 -4.45 -7.00
CA LEU A 500 14.19 -5.68 -6.90
C LEU A 500 14.75 -6.73 -5.93
N ASP A 501 16.08 -6.83 -5.82
CA ASP A 501 16.76 -7.84 -5.00
C ASP A 501 17.18 -7.26 -3.63
N GLY A 502 16.81 -6.01 -3.34
CA GLY A 502 17.09 -5.31 -2.09
C GLY A 502 18.48 -4.70 -2.02
N VAL A 503 19.20 -4.61 -3.14
CA VAL A 503 20.54 -3.99 -3.20
C VAL A 503 20.39 -2.48 -3.19
N ALA A 504 21.17 -1.79 -2.34
CA ALA A 504 21.16 -0.34 -2.29
C ALA A 504 21.77 0.24 -3.57
N VAL A 505 21.03 1.15 -4.22
CA VAL A 505 21.48 1.88 -5.41
C VAL A 505 21.79 3.35 -5.10
N PHE A 506 21.28 3.86 -3.98
CA PHE A 506 21.53 5.20 -3.48
C PHE A 506 21.29 5.27 -1.96
N GLU A 507 22.04 6.13 -1.28
CA GLU A 507 21.88 6.41 0.15
C GLU A 507 22.04 7.91 0.42
N ARG A 508 21.17 8.47 1.26
CA ARG A 508 21.25 9.85 1.75
C ARG A 508 21.00 9.91 3.24
N LYS A 509 21.96 10.46 3.97
CA LYS A 509 21.84 10.78 5.40
C LYS A 509 21.44 12.22 5.59
N LEU A 510 20.46 12.44 6.47
CA LEU A 510 19.92 13.75 6.82
C LEU A 510 20.05 13.95 8.33
N GLN A 511 20.74 15.02 8.71
CA GLN A 511 20.83 15.43 10.10
C GLN A 511 19.56 16.18 10.51
N PRO A 512 19.02 15.91 11.70
CA PRO A 512 17.95 16.74 12.24
C PRO A 512 18.47 18.16 12.50
N VAL A 513 17.69 19.16 12.11
CA VAL A 513 17.93 20.59 12.38
C VAL A 513 17.00 21.16 13.43
#